data_AF-A0A4Y7SN03-F1
#
_entry.id   AF-A0A4Y7SN03-F1
#
_cell.length_a   1.000
_cell.length_b   1.000
_cell.length_c   1.000
_cell.angle_alpha   90.00
_cell.angle_beta   90.00
_cell.angle_gamma   90.00
#
_symmetry.space_group_name_H-M   'P 1'
#
loop_
_entity.id
_entity.type
_entity.pdbx_description
1 polymer ?
#
loop_
_entity_poly.entity_id
_entity_poly.type
_entity_poly.pdbx_seq_one_letter_code
_entity_poly.pdbx_strand_id
1 'polypeptide(L)'
;MLMLGPLHDNVCKYLEVLHRDPEQLLSGDVDTLHLIAVLYGQEWQGPDFIRVVHSMAPTLPHLSSLLRAFFSGAGKTWEHFTLEFAPGGLIDEASLEEKELAWMLPTNDINEGALGSFRVMMCRQPQLSLSGQNAQAMYFHNETQAFMKQYFVKPEDLQFLRSMAWESTGEDQKREQEIIAHSCQHLRLEALELVLDESKVPGLKGKTLKDMLDKFKVVGAPDLGNVNHRSKVGAIREALIVAIEKYNNGTWRIAGEDEGEGDESSDPGDDEPSALEPISEWEETDSED
;
A
#
# COMPACT_ATOMS: atom_id res chain seq x y z
N MET A 1 -6.75 7.07 6.52
CA MET A 1 -5.57 7.33 5.66
C MET A 1 -5.60 6.51 4.36
N LEU A 2 -6.12 5.28 4.37
CA LEU A 2 -6.15 4.38 3.20
C LEU A 2 -7.21 4.71 2.12
N MET A 3 -7.94 5.82 2.26
CA MET A 3 -9.00 6.26 1.32
C MET A 3 -8.57 7.44 0.44
N LEU A 4 -7.25 7.66 0.30
CA LEU A 4 -6.69 8.82 -0.38
C LEU A 4 -6.48 8.60 -1.90
N GLY A 5 -6.88 7.46 -2.46
CA GLY A 5 -6.78 7.19 -3.91
C GLY A 5 -7.27 8.35 -4.80
N PRO A 6 -8.49 8.89 -4.58
CA PRO A 6 -8.98 10.02 -5.36
C PRO A 6 -8.15 11.30 -5.22
N LEU A 7 -7.52 11.52 -4.07
CA LEU A 7 -6.59 12.65 -3.87
C LEU A 7 -5.35 12.45 -4.73
N HIS A 8 -4.76 11.26 -4.72
CA HIS A 8 -3.56 10.94 -5.49
C HIS A 8 -3.80 11.08 -7.01
N ASP A 9 -4.94 10.62 -7.50
CA ASP A 9 -5.35 10.80 -8.91
C ASP A 9 -5.43 12.28 -9.31
N ASN A 10 -5.98 13.11 -8.43
CA ASN A 10 -6.08 14.55 -8.68
C ASN A 10 -4.69 15.20 -8.71
N VAL A 11 -3.78 14.79 -7.83
CA VAL A 11 -2.38 15.28 -7.83
C VAL A 11 -1.67 14.90 -9.13
N CYS A 12 -1.78 13.66 -9.59
CA CYS A 12 -1.17 13.23 -10.86
C CYS A 12 -1.67 14.06 -12.05
N LYS A 13 -3.00 14.20 -12.19
CA LYS A 13 -3.63 15.02 -13.23
C LYS A 13 -3.15 16.46 -13.18
N TYR A 14 -2.96 16.99 -11.97
CA TYR A 14 -2.52 18.36 -11.76
C TYR A 14 -1.06 18.57 -12.15
N LEU A 15 -0.17 17.63 -11.78
CA LEU A 15 1.24 17.64 -12.20
C LEU A 15 1.38 17.56 -13.72
N GLU A 16 0.52 16.79 -14.41
CA GLU A 16 0.48 16.76 -15.88
C GLU A 16 0.11 18.11 -16.49
N VAL A 17 -0.88 18.81 -15.92
CA VAL A 17 -1.30 20.14 -16.39
C VAL A 17 -0.13 21.14 -16.26
N LEU A 18 0.53 21.17 -15.11
CA LEU A 18 1.67 22.04 -14.86
C LEU A 18 2.92 21.67 -15.69
N HIS A 19 3.08 20.39 -16.01
CA HIS A 19 4.13 19.95 -16.94
C HIS A 19 3.89 20.47 -18.37
N ARG A 20 2.63 20.43 -18.85
CA ARG A 20 2.27 20.88 -20.19
C ARG A 20 2.41 22.40 -20.33
N ASP A 21 1.99 23.14 -19.33
CA ASP A 21 1.97 24.61 -19.35
C ASP A 21 2.42 25.22 -18.00
N PRO A 22 3.75 25.26 -17.74
CA PRO A 22 4.29 25.82 -16.51
C PRO A 22 4.13 27.35 -16.40
N GLU A 23 3.79 28.03 -17.51
CA GLU A 23 3.53 29.47 -17.52
C GLU A 23 2.28 29.84 -16.72
N GLN A 24 1.37 28.88 -16.49
CA GLN A 24 0.22 29.02 -15.57
C GLN A 24 0.64 29.29 -14.13
N LEU A 25 1.88 28.95 -13.75
CA LEU A 25 2.40 29.25 -12.42
C LEU A 25 3.20 30.57 -12.41
N LEU A 26 3.74 30.98 -13.56
CA LEU A 26 4.72 32.06 -13.68
C LEU A 26 4.14 33.39 -14.18
N SER A 27 2.94 33.37 -14.75
CA SER A 27 2.32 34.53 -15.40
C SER A 27 0.86 34.67 -15.03
N GLY A 28 0.37 35.91 -14.91
CA GLY A 28 -1.02 36.22 -14.60
C GLY A 28 -1.18 37.12 -13.38
N ASP A 29 -2.43 37.33 -12.96
CA ASP A 29 -2.76 38.08 -11.76
C ASP A 29 -2.70 37.16 -10.53
N VAL A 30 -1.79 37.45 -9.60
CA VAL A 30 -1.50 36.62 -8.41
C VAL A 30 -2.75 36.40 -7.55
N ASP A 31 -3.65 37.38 -7.53
CA ASP A 31 -4.87 37.33 -6.70
C ASP A 31 -5.90 36.35 -7.25
N THR A 32 -5.88 36.03 -8.55
CA THR A 32 -6.79 35.08 -9.20
C THR A 32 -6.11 33.78 -9.64
N LEU A 33 -4.78 33.78 -9.73
CA LEU A 33 -3.97 32.65 -10.20
C LEU A 33 -4.16 31.38 -9.38
N HIS A 34 -4.39 31.54 -8.08
CA HIS A 34 -4.54 30.43 -7.15
C HIS A 34 -5.66 29.45 -7.57
N LEU A 35 -6.70 29.93 -8.27
CA LEU A 35 -7.80 29.10 -8.79
C LEU A 35 -7.38 28.08 -9.86
N ILE A 36 -6.27 28.35 -10.55
CA ILE A 36 -5.74 27.51 -11.64
C ILE A 36 -4.43 26.82 -11.20
N ALA A 37 -3.60 27.55 -10.46
CA ALA A 37 -2.25 27.16 -10.05
C ALA A 37 -2.16 26.42 -8.70
N VAL A 38 -3.27 26.21 -8.00
CA VAL A 38 -3.35 25.41 -6.76
C VAL A 38 -4.36 24.28 -6.93
N LEU A 39 -4.01 23.06 -6.49
CA LEU A 39 -4.81 21.83 -6.64
C LEU A 39 -6.29 22.00 -6.25
N TYR A 40 -6.57 22.78 -5.21
CA TYR A 40 -7.93 23.04 -4.71
C TYR A 40 -8.37 24.50 -4.80
N GLY A 41 -7.63 25.33 -5.54
CA GLY A 41 -7.98 26.74 -5.68
C GLY A 41 -7.94 27.50 -4.36
N GLN A 42 -7.06 27.13 -3.42
CA GLN A 42 -6.88 27.85 -2.16
C GLN A 42 -5.90 29.01 -2.35
N GLU A 43 -6.13 30.11 -1.64
CA GLU A 43 -5.23 31.27 -1.66
C GLU A 43 -3.79 30.89 -1.27
N TRP A 44 -2.83 31.59 -1.86
CA TRP A 44 -1.42 31.43 -1.51
C TRP A 44 -1.19 31.81 -0.05
N GLN A 45 -0.50 30.97 0.72
CA GLN A 45 -0.10 31.31 2.10
C GLN A 45 0.83 32.54 2.14
N GLY A 46 1.59 32.79 1.07
CA GLY A 46 2.50 33.92 0.92
C GLY A 46 2.37 34.58 -0.45
N PRO A 47 1.34 35.42 -0.68
CA PRO A 47 1.13 36.05 -1.98
C PRO A 47 2.26 37.02 -2.38
N ASP A 48 2.94 37.62 -1.39
CA ASP A 48 4.13 38.46 -1.61
C ASP A 48 5.27 37.68 -2.27
N PHE A 49 5.48 36.43 -1.86
CA PHE A 49 6.52 35.58 -2.44
C PHE A 49 6.23 35.29 -3.91
N ILE A 50 4.97 34.95 -4.24
CA ILE A 50 4.55 34.69 -5.62
C ILE A 50 4.72 35.93 -6.50
N ARG A 51 4.37 37.13 -5.99
CA ARG A 51 4.61 38.39 -6.70
C ARG A 51 6.09 38.61 -7.03
N VAL A 52 6.99 38.33 -6.09
CA VAL A 52 8.43 38.43 -6.32
C VAL A 52 8.89 37.43 -7.38
N VAL A 53 8.46 36.17 -7.28
CA VAL A 53 8.79 35.13 -8.28
C VAL A 53 8.30 35.55 -9.68
N HIS A 54 7.07 36.05 -9.80
CA HIS A 54 6.53 36.57 -11.08
C HIS A 54 7.34 37.73 -11.62
N SER A 55 7.79 38.66 -10.76
CA SER A 55 8.65 39.76 -11.19
C SER A 55 10.03 39.30 -11.69
N MET A 56 10.53 38.18 -11.17
CA MET A 56 11.83 37.62 -11.52
C MET A 56 11.75 36.62 -12.68
N ALA A 57 10.61 35.97 -12.89
CA ALA A 57 10.44 34.93 -13.91
C ALA A 57 10.89 35.37 -15.33
N PRO A 58 10.62 36.61 -15.81
CA PRO A 58 11.10 37.07 -17.11
C PRO A 58 12.64 37.17 -17.22
N THR A 59 13.34 37.29 -16.09
CA THR A 59 14.81 37.38 -16.04
C THR A 59 15.48 36.01 -16.02
N LEU A 60 14.71 34.92 -15.87
CA LEU A 60 15.21 33.56 -15.71
C LEU A 60 14.81 32.69 -16.92
N PRO A 61 15.62 32.67 -18.00
CA PRO A 61 15.23 32.05 -19.28
C PRO A 61 15.02 30.53 -19.22
N HIS A 62 15.57 29.85 -18.20
CA HIS A 62 15.45 28.41 -18.02
C HIS A 62 14.42 27.99 -16.97
N LEU A 63 13.76 28.94 -16.30
CA LEU A 63 12.82 28.64 -15.20
C LEU A 63 11.67 27.74 -15.67
N SER A 64 11.07 28.07 -16.82
CA SER A 64 9.99 27.30 -17.43
C SER A 64 10.42 25.87 -17.80
N SER A 65 11.65 25.71 -18.34
CA SER A 65 12.23 24.40 -18.64
C SER A 65 12.52 23.57 -17.39
N LEU A 66 13.03 24.21 -16.33
CA LEU A 66 13.29 23.56 -15.05
C LEU A 66 12.00 23.11 -14.37
N LEU A 67 10.95 23.95 -14.37
CA LEU A 67 9.64 23.58 -13.83
C LEU A 67 9.04 22.40 -14.59
N ARG A 68 9.14 22.39 -15.93
CA ARG A 68 8.68 21.25 -16.74
C ARG A 68 9.40 19.95 -16.38
N ALA A 69 10.71 20.01 -16.20
CA ALA A 69 11.52 18.85 -15.77
C ALA A 69 11.16 18.41 -14.34
N PHE A 70 10.99 19.37 -13.43
CA PHE A 70 10.57 19.12 -12.05
C PHE A 70 9.20 18.42 -12.00
N PHE A 71 8.17 18.97 -12.65
CA PHE A 71 6.83 18.37 -12.64
C PHE A 71 6.79 17.01 -13.35
N SER A 72 7.61 16.81 -14.38
CA SER A 72 7.76 15.50 -15.01
C SER A 72 8.37 14.45 -14.06
N GLY A 73 9.45 14.81 -13.37
CA GLY A 73 10.09 13.94 -12.38
C GLY A 73 9.22 13.69 -11.15
N ALA A 74 8.52 14.73 -10.68
CA ALA A 74 7.58 14.65 -9.58
C ALA A 74 6.40 13.73 -9.93
N GLY A 75 5.82 13.86 -11.12
CA GLY A 75 4.73 12.99 -11.59
C GLY A 75 5.12 11.52 -11.57
N LYS A 76 6.25 11.16 -12.20
CA LYS A 76 6.75 9.77 -12.22
C LYS A 76 7.03 9.23 -10.82
N THR A 77 7.65 10.04 -9.97
CA THR A 77 7.92 9.66 -8.58
C THR A 77 6.61 9.44 -7.81
N TRP A 78 5.63 10.31 -8.02
CA TRP A 78 4.33 10.22 -7.37
C TRP A 78 3.54 8.98 -7.80
N GLU A 79 3.61 8.60 -9.08
CA GLU A 79 3.05 7.34 -9.58
C GLU A 79 3.61 6.14 -8.80
N HIS A 80 4.93 6.03 -8.65
CA HIS A 80 5.54 4.97 -7.85
C HIS A 80 5.08 4.97 -6.39
N PHE A 81 4.95 6.15 -5.77
CA PHE A 81 4.46 6.28 -4.39
C PHE A 81 2.99 5.92 -4.22
N THR A 82 2.21 5.91 -5.29
CA THR A 82 0.74 5.74 -5.24
C THR A 82 0.24 4.49 -5.94
N LEU A 83 1.15 3.62 -6.39
CA LEU A 83 0.83 2.31 -7.00
C LEU A 83 -0.13 1.48 -6.14
N GLU A 84 0.06 1.48 -4.82
CA GLU A 84 -0.80 0.73 -3.90
C GLU A 84 -2.25 1.23 -3.88
N PHE A 85 -2.46 2.51 -4.21
CA PHE A 85 -3.77 3.16 -4.26
C PHE A 85 -4.42 3.13 -5.66
N ALA A 86 -3.68 2.71 -6.69
CA ALA A 86 -4.21 2.59 -8.04
C ALA A 86 -5.30 1.50 -8.11
N PRO A 87 -6.21 1.53 -9.10
CA PRO A 87 -7.22 0.48 -9.27
C PRO A 87 -6.58 -0.91 -9.40
N GLY A 88 -6.99 -1.85 -8.54
CA GLY A 88 -6.35 -3.17 -8.44
C GLY A 88 -5.00 -3.19 -7.68
N GLY A 89 -4.63 -2.08 -7.06
CA GLY A 89 -3.54 -2.01 -6.09
C GLY A 89 -3.95 -2.61 -4.74
N LEU A 90 -2.96 -2.98 -3.92
CA LEU A 90 -3.19 -3.68 -2.65
C LEU A 90 -4.11 -2.91 -1.68
N ILE A 91 -4.02 -1.58 -1.64
CA ILE A 91 -4.91 -0.76 -0.83
C ILE A 91 -6.28 -0.62 -1.50
N ASP A 92 -6.37 -0.52 -2.82
CA ASP A 92 -7.67 -0.44 -3.51
C ASP A 92 -8.51 -1.71 -3.29
N GLU A 93 -7.88 -2.88 -3.44
CA GLU A 93 -8.51 -4.21 -3.26
C GLU A 93 -8.92 -4.51 -1.81
N ALA A 94 -8.27 -3.88 -0.83
CA ALA A 94 -8.62 -4.07 0.57
C ALA A 94 -10.06 -3.63 0.86
N SER A 95 -10.80 -4.51 1.55
CA SER A 95 -12.16 -4.23 1.98
C SER A 95 -12.21 -3.04 2.95
N LEU A 96 -13.38 -2.44 3.09
CA LEU A 96 -13.56 -1.34 4.05
C LEU A 96 -13.25 -1.81 5.49
N GLU A 97 -13.64 -3.04 5.84
CA GLU A 97 -13.37 -3.63 7.15
C GLU A 97 -11.86 -3.78 7.41
N GLU A 98 -11.09 -4.25 6.42
CA GLU A 98 -9.63 -4.35 6.52
C GLU A 98 -8.96 -2.98 6.62
N LYS A 99 -9.45 -1.99 5.87
CA LYS A 99 -8.97 -0.60 5.94
C LYS A 99 -9.24 0.04 7.30
N GLU A 100 -10.36 -0.29 7.95
CA GLU A 100 -10.71 0.19 9.29
C GLU A 100 -9.91 -0.52 10.40
N LEU A 101 -9.63 -1.82 10.22
CA LEU A 101 -8.74 -2.58 11.10
C LEU A 101 -7.30 -2.04 11.07
N ALA A 102 -6.85 -1.57 9.91
CA ALA A 102 -5.57 -0.90 9.72
C ALA A 102 -5.63 0.56 10.24
N TRP A 103 -5.72 0.72 11.56
CA TRP A 103 -5.67 2.03 12.18
C TRP A 103 -4.29 2.68 11.95
N MET A 104 -4.25 3.75 11.17
CA MET A 104 -3.08 4.58 10.95
C MET A 104 -3.43 6.04 11.19
N LEU A 105 -2.49 6.79 11.76
CA LEU A 105 -2.66 8.22 11.96
C LEU A 105 -2.75 8.93 10.61
N PRO A 106 -3.51 10.03 10.49
CA PRO A 106 -3.66 10.75 9.22
C PRO A 106 -2.37 11.36 8.68
N THR A 107 -1.38 11.61 9.54
CA THR A 107 -0.11 12.27 9.22
C THR A 107 0.99 11.25 8.97
N ASN A 108 1.53 11.28 7.76
CA ASN A 108 2.57 10.35 7.31
C ASN A 108 3.83 10.41 8.21
N ASP A 109 4.27 11.59 8.65
CA ASP A 109 5.46 11.75 9.49
C ASP A 109 5.45 10.87 10.75
N ILE A 110 4.28 10.73 11.39
CA ILE A 110 4.14 9.89 12.57
C ILE A 110 4.19 8.40 12.20
N ASN A 111 3.60 8.02 11.06
CA ASN A 111 3.64 6.65 10.57
C ASN A 111 5.06 6.25 10.12
N GLU A 112 5.80 7.15 9.46
CA GLU A 112 7.21 6.95 9.10
C GLU A 112 8.09 6.85 10.35
N GLY A 113 7.87 7.71 11.34
CA GLY A 113 8.54 7.64 12.64
C GLY A 113 8.25 6.32 13.35
N ALA A 114 6.99 5.87 13.34
CA ALA A 114 6.57 4.59 13.91
C ALA A 114 7.25 3.43 13.17
N LEU A 115 7.30 3.45 11.84
CA LEU A 115 7.99 2.44 11.03
C LEU A 115 9.51 2.41 11.31
N GLY A 116 10.14 3.58 11.43
CA GLY A 116 11.54 3.69 11.81
C GLY A 116 11.80 3.08 13.19
N SER A 117 10.96 3.41 14.17
CA SER A 117 11.06 2.86 15.53
C SER A 117 10.86 1.34 15.56
N PHE A 118 9.92 0.83 14.75
CA PHE A 118 9.65 -0.59 14.58
C PHE A 118 10.88 -1.33 14.05
N ARG A 119 11.51 -0.80 12.99
CA ARG A 119 12.71 -1.40 12.39
C ARG A 119 13.84 -1.51 13.42
N VAL A 120 14.11 -0.43 14.16
CA VAL A 120 15.14 -0.42 15.21
C VAL A 120 14.82 -1.43 16.31
N MET A 121 13.55 -1.52 16.72
CA MET A 121 13.10 -2.47 17.73
C MET A 121 13.31 -3.91 17.28
N MET A 122 12.91 -4.26 16.06
CA MET A 122 13.08 -5.61 15.51
C MET A 122 14.56 -5.99 15.32
N CYS A 123 15.42 -5.03 14.99
CA CYS A 123 16.87 -5.27 14.97
C CYS A 123 17.43 -5.59 16.37
N ARG A 124 16.95 -4.90 17.42
CA ARG A 124 17.40 -5.11 18.81
C ARG A 124 16.77 -6.36 19.43
N GLN A 125 15.55 -6.70 19.05
CA GLN A 125 14.75 -7.80 19.60
C GLN A 125 14.14 -8.62 18.46
N PRO A 126 14.93 -9.43 17.76
CA PRO A 126 14.47 -10.17 16.57
C PRO A 126 13.48 -11.29 16.89
N GLN A 127 13.35 -11.68 18.16
CA GLN A 127 12.37 -12.67 18.62
C GLN A 127 11.05 -12.03 19.08
N LEU A 128 10.92 -10.71 19.03
CA LEU A 128 9.69 -10.02 19.40
C LEU A 128 8.62 -10.26 18.33
N SER A 129 7.45 -10.76 18.72
CA SER A 129 6.34 -10.89 17.79
C SER A 129 5.77 -9.52 17.43
N LEU A 130 5.16 -9.40 16.25
CA LEU A 130 4.45 -8.19 15.84
C LEU A 130 3.36 -7.80 16.86
N SER A 131 2.69 -8.80 17.42
CA SER A 131 1.71 -8.61 18.49
C SER A 131 2.32 -8.00 19.75
N GLY A 132 3.49 -8.50 20.17
CA GLY A 132 4.21 -7.97 21.31
C GLY A 132 4.65 -6.52 21.10
N GLN A 133 5.14 -6.20 19.91
CA GLN A 133 5.48 -4.82 19.54
C GLN A 133 4.25 -3.91 19.52
N ASN A 134 3.13 -4.34 18.91
CA ASN A 134 1.88 -3.58 18.94
C ASN A 134 1.35 -3.37 20.37
N ALA A 135 1.41 -4.40 21.21
CA ALA A 135 1.01 -4.32 22.61
C ALA A 135 1.89 -3.34 23.39
N GLN A 136 3.21 -3.33 23.14
CA GLN A 136 4.14 -2.38 23.74
C GLN A 136 3.85 -0.94 23.28
N ALA A 137 3.63 -0.73 21.98
CA ALA A 137 3.27 0.57 21.44
C ALA A 137 1.97 1.10 22.06
N MET A 138 0.94 0.25 22.13
CA MET A 138 -0.33 0.59 22.80
C MET A 138 -0.17 0.84 24.30
N TYR A 139 0.68 0.05 24.98
CA TYR A 139 0.91 0.21 26.41
C TYR A 139 1.41 1.62 26.75
N PHE A 140 2.34 2.14 25.95
CA PHE A 140 2.86 3.49 26.07
C PHE A 140 1.87 4.54 25.58
N HIS A 141 1.25 4.35 24.41
CA HIS A 141 0.30 5.31 23.83
C HIS A 141 -0.92 5.57 24.72
N ASN A 142 -1.47 4.51 25.31
CA ASN A 142 -2.66 4.59 26.16
C ASN A 142 -2.34 4.87 27.65
N GLU A 143 -1.06 5.12 27.99
CA GLU A 143 -0.59 5.27 29.37
C GLU A 143 -1.10 4.15 30.30
N THR A 144 -1.07 2.91 29.78
CA THR A 144 -1.72 1.75 30.42
C THR A 144 -1.20 1.55 31.85
N GLN A 145 0.05 1.91 32.13
CA GLN A 145 0.61 1.87 33.47
C GLN A 145 -0.12 2.80 34.47
N ALA A 146 -0.42 4.03 34.06
CA ALA A 146 -1.10 5.01 34.90
C ALA A 146 -2.54 4.54 35.18
N PHE A 147 -3.22 4.05 34.14
CA PHE A 147 -4.53 3.41 34.26
C PHE A 147 -4.50 2.23 35.24
N MET A 148 -3.56 1.30 35.08
CA MET A 148 -3.42 0.15 35.98
C MET A 148 -3.20 0.61 37.43
N LYS A 149 -2.31 1.58 37.68
CA LYS A 149 -2.07 2.11 39.04
C LYS A 149 -3.32 2.73 39.67
N GLN A 150 -4.16 3.39 38.87
CA GLN A 150 -5.34 4.07 39.37
C GLN A 150 -6.52 3.12 39.61
N TYR A 151 -6.73 2.13 38.75
CA TYR A 151 -7.94 1.31 38.74
C TYR A 151 -7.74 -0.10 39.29
N PHE A 152 -6.52 -0.65 39.28
CA PHE A 152 -6.24 -2.00 39.78
C PHE A 152 -5.86 -1.92 41.26
N VAL A 153 -6.87 -1.66 42.09
CA VAL A 153 -6.71 -1.53 43.54
C VAL A 153 -6.78 -2.90 44.22
N LYS A 154 -7.49 -3.87 43.62
CA LYS A 154 -7.74 -5.17 44.23
C LYS A 154 -6.90 -6.27 43.57
N PRO A 155 -6.47 -7.30 44.33
CA PRO A 155 -5.70 -8.41 43.77
C PRO A 155 -6.48 -9.23 42.74
N GLU A 156 -7.82 -9.22 42.80
CA GLU A 156 -8.69 -9.90 41.84
C GLU A 156 -8.57 -9.32 40.41
N ASP A 157 -8.35 -8.00 40.28
CA ASP A 157 -8.23 -7.33 38.98
C ASP A 157 -6.98 -7.84 38.22
N LEU A 158 -5.89 -8.06 38.94
CA LEU A 158 -4.66 -8.65 38.38
C LEU A 158 -4.80 -10.16 38.11
N GLN A 159 -5.59 -10.89 38.89
CA GLN A 159 -5.88 -12.30 38.60
C GLN A 159 -6.68 -12.46 37.32
N PHE A 160 -7.66 -11.58 37.08
CA PHE A 160 -8.41 -11.54 35.83
C PHE A 160 -7.52 -11.26 34.61
N LEU A 161 -6.61 -10.28 34.69
CA LEU A 161 -5.65 -10.04 33.61
C LEU A 161 -4.77 -11.27 33.33
N ARG A 162 -4.32 -11.95 34.38
CA ARG A 162 -3.53 -13.17 34.22
C ARG A 162 -4.32 -14.25 33.51
N SER A 163 -5.58 -14.51 33.90
CA SER A 163 -6.41 -15.50 33.20
C SER A 163 -6.60 -15.16 31.72
N MET A 164 -6.86 -13.89 31.41
CA MET A 164 -6.96 -13.42 30.02
C MET A 164 -5.67 -13.66 29.22
N ALA A 165 -4.50 -13.40 29.81
CA ALA A 165 -3.21 -13.63 29.15
C ALA A 165 -2.93 -15.12 28.88
N TRP A 166 -3.39 -16.01 29.76
CA TRP A 166 -3.30 -17.45 29.52
C TRP A 166 -4.21 -17.88 28.37
N GLU A 167 -5.42 -17.35 28.29
CA GLU A 167 -6.39 -17.66 27.24
C GLU A 167 -5.93 -17.19 25.85
N SER A 168 -5.25 -16.05 25.77
CA SER A 168 -4.69 -15.52 24.51
C SER A 168 -3.38 -16.17 24.07
N THR A 169 -2.83 -17.09 24.87
CA THR A 169 -1.56 -17.75 24.54
C THR A 169 -1.72 -18.58 23.26
N GLY A 170 -0.88 -18.29 22.25
CA GLY A 170 -0.86 -18.99 20.96
C GLY A 170 -1.69 -18.33 19.86
N GLU A 171 -2.36 -17.21 20.10
CA GLU A 171 -3.01 -16.42 19.05
C GLU A 171 -2.01 -15.87 18.03
N ASP A 172 -0.81 -15.48 18.49
CA ASP A 172 0.30 -15.05 17.62
C ASP A 172 0.71 -16.17 16.66
N GLN A 173 0.87 -17.40 17.17
CA GLN A 173 1.22 -18.56 16.34
C GLN A 173 0.14 -18.88 15.30
N LYS A 174 -1.14 -18.72 15.66
CA LYS A 174 -2.25 -18.90 14.72
C LYS A 174 -2.19 -17.86 13.60
N ARG A 175 -1.97 -16.59 13.95
CA ARG A 175 -1.83 -15.50 12.96
C ARG A 175 -0.63 -15.70 12.04
N GLU A 176 0.52 -16.10 12.56
CA GLU A 176 1.69 -16.44 11.74
C GLU A 176 1.38 -17.57 10.75
N GLN A 177 0.69 -18.62 11.21
CA GLN A 177 0.26 -19.72 10.33
C GLN A 177 -0.72 -19.25 9.25
N GLU A 178 -1.65 -18.35 9.58
CA GLU A 178 -2.60 -17.77 8.63
C GLU A 178 -1.88 -16.92 7.57
N ILE A 179 -0.92 -16.08 7.97
CA ILE A 179 -0.11 -15.26 7.05
C ILE A 179 0.70 -16.15 6.11
N ILE A 180 1.38 -17.17 6.65
CA ILE A 180 2.16 -18.13 5.84
C ILE A 180 1.25 -18.92 4.89
N ALA A 181 0.08 -19.35 5.35
CA ALA A 181 -0.88 -20.07 4.52
C ALA A 181 -1.42 -19.19 3.39
N HIS A 182 -1.72 -17.92 3.68
CA HIS A 182 -2.17 -16.95 2.69
C HIS A 182 -1.09 -16.67 1.64
N SER A 183 0.16 -16.41 2.06
CA SER A 183 1.28 -16.18 1.13
C SER A 183 1.58 -17.41 0.26
N CYS A 184 1.56 -18.60 0.85
CA CYS A 184 1.72 -19.86 0.10
C CYS A 184 0.57 -20.09 -0.90
N GLN A 185 -0.66 -19.69 -0.58
CA GLN A 185 -1.79 -19.77 -1.51
C GLN A 185 -1.61 -18.78 -2.66
N HIS A 186 -1.23 -17.54 -2.38
CA HIS A 186 -0.99 -16.51 -3.39
C HIS A 186 0.06 -16.96 -4.42
N LEU A 187 1.26 -17.34 -3.94
CA LEU A 187 2.35 -17.83 -4.80
C LEU A 187 1.94 -19.04 -5.64
N ARG A 188 1.11 -19.93 -5.08
CA ARG A 188 0.58 -21.09 -5.79
C ARG A 188 -0.38 -20.70 -6.91
N LEU A 189 -1.21 -19.68 -6.71
CA LEU A 189 -2.16 -19.20 -7.72
C LEU A 189 -1.44 -18.44 -8.84
N GLU A 190 -0.42 -17.65 -8.51
CA GLU A 190 0.43 -16.97 -9.50
C GLU A 190 1.13 -17.98 -10.42
N ALA A 191 1.71 -19.05 -9.85
CA ALA A 191 2.46 -20.06 -10.60
C ALA A 191 1.61 -20.96 -11.53
N LEU A 192 0.28 -21.03 -11.35
CA LEU A 192 -0.58 -21.89 -12.17
C LEU A 192 -0.87 -21.24 -13.53
N GLU A 193 -0.56 -21.87 -14.66
CA GLU A 193 -1.00 -21.34 -15.96
C GLU A 193 -2.54 -21.29 -16.07
N LEU A 194 -3.07 -20.20 -16.62
CA LEU A 194 -4.51 -19.99 -16.74
C LEU A 194 -5.05 -20.84 -17.89
N VAL A 195 -5.92 -21.80 -17.59
CA VAL A 195 -6.48 -22.71 -18.59
C VAL A 195 -7.71 -22.06 -19.22
N LEU A 196 -7.52 -21.49 -20.41
CA LEU A 196 -8.57 -20.82 -21.20
C LEU A 196 -9.25 -21.76 -22.23
N ASP A 197 -8.95 -23.06 -22.16
CA ASP A 197 -9.48 -24.07 -23.08
C ASP A 197 -10.64 -24.83 -22.42
N GLU A 198 -11.85 -24.66 -22.97
CA GLU A 198 -13.08 -25.28 -22.50
C GLU A 198 -12.96 -26.81 -22.40
N SER A 199 -12.24 -27.43 -23.33
CA SER A 199 -12.09 -28.88 -23.41
C SER A 199 -11.29 -29.47 -22.24
N LYS A 200 -10.48 -28.65 -21.56
CA LYS A 200 -9.62 -29.07 -20.45
C LYS A 200 -10.29 -28.94 -19.08
N VAL A 201 -11.33 -28.12 -18.95
CA VAL A 201 -12.07 -27.88 -17.69
C VAL A 201 -12.68 -29.17 -17.09
N PRO A 202 -13.30 -30.09 -17.88
CA PRO A 202 -13.81 -31.36 -17.36
C PRO A 202 -12.72 -32.29 -16.81
N GLY A 203 -11.48 -32.14 -17.30
CA GLY A 203 -10.31 -32.92 -16.89
C GLY A 203 -9.71 -32.47 -15.54
N LEU A 204 -9.99 -31.24 -15.11
CA LEU A 204 -9.52 -30.71 -13.83
C LEU A 204 -10.23 -31.39 -12.65
N LYS A 205 -9.45 -31.85 -11.69
CA LYS A 205 -9.93 -32.62 -10.52
C LYS A 205 -9.58 -31.94 -9.20
N GLY A 206 -10.50 -32.04 -8.26
CA GLY A 206 -10.27 -31.75 -6.84
C GLY A 206 -9.63 -30.38 -6.60
N LYS A 207 -8.38 -30.38 -6.10
CA LYS A 207 -7.65 -29.18 -5.71
C LYS A 207 -7.31 -28.28 -6.90
N THR A 208 -6.90 -28.85 -8.04
CA THR A 208 -6.54 -28.06 -9.23
C THR A 208 -7.74 -27.31 -9.82
N LEU A 209 -8.95 -27.90 -9.76
CA LEU A 209 -10.18 -27.22 -10.20
C LEU A 209 -10.52 -26.02 -9.31
N LYS A 210 -10.27 -26.16 -8.01
CA LYS A 210 -10.53 -25.14 -7.01
C LYS A 210 -9.51 -24.01 -7.07
N ASP A 211 -8.23 -24.36 -7.19
CA ASP A 211 -7.15 -23.39 -7.42
C ASP A 211 -7.41 -22.61 -8.74
N MET A 212 -7.93 -23.26 -9.79
CA MET A 212 -8.32 -22.57 -11.03
C MET A 212 -9.49 -21.61 -10.83
N LEU A 213 -10.51 -21.99 -10.04
CA LEU A 213 -11.60 -21.09 -9.68
C LEU A 213 -11.08 -19.85 -8.95
N ASP A 214 -10.18 -20.04 -7.99
CA ASP A 214 -9.58 -18.95 -7.23
C ASP A 214 -8.72 -18.06 -8.13
N LYS A 215 -7.97 -18.64 -9.08
CA LYS A 215 -7.21 -17.86 -10.08
C LYS A 215 -8.12 -17.02 -10.98
N PHE A 216 -9.21 -17.59 -11.49
CA PHE A 216 -10.17 -16.83 -12.30
C PHE A 216 -10.84 -15.69 -11.51
N LYS A 217 -11.01 -15.83 -10.20
CA LYS A 217 -11.48 -14.74 -9.34
C LYS A 217 -10.44 -13.64 -9.17
N VAL A 218 -9.17 -14.00 -8.96
CA VAL A 218 -8.06 -13.04 -8.88
C VAL A 218 -7.96 -12.23 -10.16
N VAL A 219 -8.14 -12.87 -11.32
CA VAL A 219 -8.07 -12.18 -12.62
C VAL A 219 -9.39 -11.44 -12.98
N GLY A 220 -10.35 -11.38 -12.05
CA GLY A 220 -11.57 -10.57 -12.20
C GLY A 220 -12.58 -11.13 -13.20
N ALA A 221 -12.66 -12.45 -13.37
CA ALA A 221 -13.64 -13.04 -14.28
C ALA A 221 -15.10 -12.79 -13.83
N PRO A 222 -15.98 -12.34 -14.75
CA PRO A 222 -17.36 -12.03 -14.43
C PRO A 222 -18.17 -13.29 -14.08
N ASP A 223 -19.20 -13.13 -13.25
CA ASP A 223 -20.18 -14.14 -12.81
C ASP A 223 -19.68 -15.27 -11.89
N LEU A 224 -18.50 -15.13 -11.29
CA LEU A 224 -17.97 -16.11 -10.30
C LEU A 224 -18.44 -15.89 -8.86
N GLY A 225 -19.16 -14.79 -8.58
CA GLY A 225 -19.52 -14.38 -7.21
C GLY A 225 -20.39 -15.37 -6.45
N ASN A 226 -21.21 -16.17 -7.15
CA ASN A 226 -22.12 -17.14 -6.52
C ASN A 226 -21.48 -18.51 -6.23
N VAL A 227 -20.24 -18.74 -6.68
CA VAL A 227 -19.58 -20.04 -6.58
C VAL A 227 -18.37 -19.95 -5.65
N ASN A 228 -18.30 -20.85 -4.67
CA ASN A 228 -17.19 -20.90 -3.72
C ASN A 228 -16.54 -22.29 -3.70
N HIS A 229 -15.45 -22.43 -2.94
CA HIS A 229 -14.70 -23.68 -2.79
C HIS A 229 -15.52 -24.85 -2.20
N ARG A 230 -16.70 -24.56 -1.61
CA ARG A 230 -17.65 -25.53 -1.06
C ARG A 230 -18.80 -25.87 -2.01
N SER A 231 -18.95 -25.14 -3.12
CA SER A 231 -19.96 -25.41 -4.14
C SER A 231 -19.74 -26.77 -4.81
N LYS A 232 -20.82 -27.33 -5.37
CA LYS A 232 -20.75 -28.60 -6.10
C LYS A 232 -19.80 -28.47 -7.29
N VAL A 233 -18.99 -29.51 -7.52
CA VAL A 233 -17.99 -29.57 -8.62
C VAL A 233 -18.60 -29.24 -9.99
N GLY A 234 -19.85 -29.65 -10.25
CA GLY A 234 -20.56 -29.32 -11.48
C GLY A 234 -20.77 -27.81 -11.67
N ALA A 235 -21.23 -27.12 -10.62
CA ALA A 235 -21.44 -25.67 -10.66
C ALA A 235 -20.12 -24.90 -10.82
N ILE A 236 -19.02 -25.39 -10.24
CA ILE A 236 -17.69 -24.80 -10.44
C ILE A 236 -17.26 -24.91 -11.91
N ARG A 237 -17.49 -26.06 -12.55
CA ARG A 237 -17.14 -26.29 -13.96
C ARG A 237 -17.98 -25.44 -14.90
N GLU A 238 -19.29 -25.38 -14.67
CA GLU A 238 -20.20 -24.54 -15.46
C GLU A 238 -19.79 -23.06 -15.38
N ALA A 239 -19.47 -22.57 -14.18
CA ALA A 239 -19.03 -21.19 -14.01
C ALA A 239 -17.69 -20.89 -14.70
N LEU A 240 -16.73 -21.83 -14.65
CA LEU A 240 -15.47 -21.70 -15.39
C LEU A 240 -15.69 -21.71 -16.91
N ILE A 241 -16.57 -22.57 -17.42
CA ILE A 241 -16.90 -22.62 -18.85
C ILE A 241 -17.53 -21.30 -19.30
N VAL A 242 -18.50 -20.77 -18.56
CA VAL A 242 -19.14 -19.48 -18.87
C VAL A 242 -18.11 -18.33 -18.85
N ALA A 243 -17.18 -18.34 -17.91
CA ALA A 243 -16.10 -17.34 -17.87
C ALA A 243 -15.18 -17.45 -19.09
N ILE A 244 -14.80 -18.67 -19.50
CA ILE A 244 -13.98 -18.94 -20.69
C ILE A 244 -14.73 -18.56 -21.98
N GLU A 245 -16.02 -18.85 -22.08
CA GLU A 245 -16.84 -18.44 -23.23
C GLU A 245 -16.87 -16.91 -23.37
N LYS A 246 -16.98 -16.18 -22.26
CA LYS A 246 -16.92 -14.71 -22.27
C LYS A 246 -15.54 -14.18 -22.64
N TYR A 247 -14.47 -14.86 -22.23
CA TYR A 247 -13.12 -14.56 -22.70
C TYR A 247 -13.00 -14.75 -24.22
N ASN A 248 -13.42 -15.90 -24.73
CA ASN A 248 -13.38 -16.24 -26.16
C ASN A 248 -14.26 -15.32 -27.02
N ASN A 249 -15.40 -14.88 -26.47
CA ASN A 249 -16.30 -13.91 -27.12
C ASN A 249 -15.79 -12.46 -26.99
N GLY A 250 -14.64 -12.21 -26.34
CA GLY A 250 -14.05 -10.89 -26.16
C GLY A 250 -14.83 -9.95 -25.23
N THR A 251 -15.81 -10.49 -24.48
CA THR A 251 -16.64 -9.73 -23.53
C THR A 251 -15.94 -9.57 -22.17
N TRP A 252 -14.89 -10.36 -21.94
CA TRP A 252 -13.96 -10.23 -20.82
C TRP A 252 -12.53 -10.37 -21.36
N ARG A 253 -11.60 -9.58 -20.83
CA ARG A 253 -10.17 -9.67 -21.13
C ARG A 253 -9.39 -9.68 -19.82
N ILE A 254 -8.29 -10.43 -19.82
CA ILE A 254 -7.34 -10.44 -18.72
C ILE A 254 -6.57 -9.12 -18.77
N ALA A 255 -6.52 -8.39 -17.65
CA ALA A 255 -5.70 -7.19 -17.56
C ALA A 255 -4.21 -7.57 -17.71
N GLY A 256 -3.53 -7.02 -18.71
CA GLY A 256 -2.09 -7.22 -18.94
C GLY A 256 -1.66 -7.93 -20.24
N GLU A 257 -2.59 -8.40 -21.09
CA GLU A 257 -2.23 -9.06 -22.36
C GLU A 257 -1.89 -8.10 -23.54
N ASP A 258 -1.73 -6.80 -23.28
CA ASP A 258 -1.36 -5.81 -24.32
C ASP A 258 -0.19 -4.92 -23.87
N GLU A 259 0.98 -5.53 -23.68
CA GLU A 259 2.28 -4.89 -23.98
C GLU A 259 3.09 -5.86 -24.85
N GLY A 260 2.68 -5.95 -26.12
CA GLY A 260 3.43 -6.64 -27.16
C GLY A 260 4.65 -5.82 -27.60
N GLU A 261 5.84 -6.42 -27.41
CA GLU A 261 7.05 -6.26 -28.22
C GLU A 261 7.65 -4.85 -28.33
N GLY A 262 8.39 -4.46 -27.29
CA GLY A 262 9.49 -3.49 -27.36
C GLY A 262 10.78 -4.16 -26.92
N ASP A 263 11.56 -4.62 -27.89
CA ASP A 263 12.93 -5.12 -27.74
C ASP A 263 13.83 -4.01 -27.13
N GLU A 264 14.32 -4.21 -25.91
CA GLU A 264 15.63 -3.68 -25.51
C GLU A 264 16.18 -4.46 -24.30
N SER A 265 17.19 -5.27 -24.59
CA SER A 265 18.07 -5.90 -23.61
C SER A 265 18.66 -4.85 -22.66
N SER A 266 18.53 -5.06 -21.35
CA SER A 266 19.41 -4.43 -20.37
C SER A 266 19.72 -5.41 -19.24
N ASP A 267 21.01 -5.69 -19.18
CA ASP A 267 21.79 -6.54 -18.29
C ASP A 267 21.52 -6.27 -16.80
N PRO A 268 21.18 -7.29 -15.97
CA PRO A 268 21.07 -7.11 -14.53
C PRO A 268 22.48 -7.15 -13.91
N GLY A 269 23.04 -5.97 -13.64
CA GLY A 269 24.23 -5.83 -12.82
C GLY A 269 23.98 -6.37 -11.41
N ASP A 270 24.88 -7.26 -10.99
CA ASP A 270 25.04 -7.73 -9.61
C ASP A 270 25.12 -6.56 -8.62
N ASP A 271 24.13 -6.44 -7.73
CA ASP A 271 24.27 -5.70 -6.48
C ASP A 271 24.16 -6.68 -5.31
N GLU A 272 25.33 -7.19 -4.93
CA GLU A 272 25.60 -7.91 -3.70
C GLU A 272 25.28 -6.99 -2.49
N PRO A 273 24.53 -7.46 -1.46
CA PRO A 273 24.20 -6.64 -0.32
C PRO A 273 25.45 -6.39 0.52
N SER A 274 26.04 -5.20 0.37
CA SER A 274 27.13 -4.71 1.21
C SER A 274 26.74 -4.79 2.68
N ALA A 275 27.50 -5.57 3.44
CA ALA A 275 27.43 -5.65 4.89
C ALA A 275 27.57 -4.24 5.50
N LEU A 276 26.55 -3.79 6.21
CA LEU A 276 26.62 -2.57 7.00
C LEU A 276 27.51 -2.84 8.22
N GLU A 277 28.64 -2.13 8.29
CA GLU A 277 29.51 -2.12 9.46
C GLU A 277 28.77 -1.57 10.70
N PRO A 278 29.07 -2.09 11.89
CA PRO A 278 28.44 -1.64 13.13
C PRO A 278 28.87 -0.20 13.47
N ILE A 279 27.88 0.68 13.56
CA ILE A 279 28.07 2.06 14.05
C ILE A 279 28.48 2.00 15.52
N SER A 280 29.62 2.62 15.79
CA SER A 280 30.33 2.74 17.06
C SER A 280 29.50 3.35 18.20
N GLU A 281 29.77 2.84 19.40
CA GLU A 281 29.46 3.35 20.73
C GLU A 281 29.30 4.88 20.81
N TRP A 282 28.15 5.32 21.31
CA TRP A 282 28.03 6.60 21.99
C TRP A 282 28.02 6.32 23.49
N GLU A 283 29.16 6.58 24.14
CA GLU A 283 29.26 6.67 25.59
C GLU A 283 28.46 7.90 26.06
N GLU A 284 27.35 7.66 26.77
CA GLU A 284 26.75 8.68 27.62
C GLU A 284 27.59 8.77 28.90
N THR A 285 28.41 9.81 28.99
CA THR A 285 29.02 10.22 30.26
C THR A 285 27.98 10.96 31.08
N ASP A 286 27.36 10.27 32.04
CA ASP A 286 26.64 10.90 33.15
C ASP A 286 27.62 11.75 33.96
N SER A 287 27.38 13.06 33.98
CA SER A 287 28.00 14.00 34.91
C SER A 287 26.91 14.46 35.86
N GLU A 288 26.93 13.92 37.09
CA GLU A 288 26.15 14.44 38.21
C GLU A 288 26.76 15.80 38.64
N ASP A 289 25.90 16.83 38.73
CA ASP A 289 26.01 17.96 39.66
C ASP A 289 24.61 18.56 39.91
#